data_AF-A0A7Z9S4C4-F1
#
_entry.id   AF-A0A7Z9S4C4-F1
#
_cell.length_a   1.000
_cell.length_b   1.000
_cell.length_c   1.000
_cell.angle_alpha   90.00
_cell.angle_beta   90.00
_cell.angle_gamma   90.00
#
_symmetry.space_group_name_H-M   'P 1'
#
loop_
_entity.id
_entity.type
_entity.pdbx_description
1 polymer ?
#
loop_
_entity_poly.entity_id
_entity_poly.type
_entity_poly.pdbx_seq_one_letter_code
_entity_poly.pdbx_strand_id
1 'polypeptide(L)'
;LHADAKILEVQRAMARAFNLPFIWGTAAGLKGRSLSVAHDAGVPAIYAEYLGNGVYRTGFSTSQEAYEEAVVPLFDTLDWLEEHLSDRRYLVGDTLTEADWRLFTTLVRFDPVYVGHFKCNLKRLIDYPNLAAYVRDLYQHPGVAETVFIDHIKLHYYGSHESVNPTGIVPLGPTIDFTEPHHRAP
;
A
#
# COMPACT_ATOMS: atom_id res chain seq x y z
N LEU A 1 -16.87 11.74 6.51
CA LEU A 1 -16.04 12.91 6.15
C LEU A 1 -15.28 13.40 7.39
N HIS A 2 -14.03 13.84 7.21
CA HIS A 2 -13.19 14.33 8.31
C HIS A 2 -13.77 15.62 8.94
N ALA A 3 -13.61 15.79 10.25
CA ALA A 3 -14.18 16.95 10.98
C ALA A 3 -13.41 18.27 10.73
N ASP A 4 -12.12 18.19 10.42
CA ASP A 4 -11.30 19.34 10.02
C ASP A 4 -11.50 19.69 8.53
N ALA A 5 -11.94 20.91 8.26
CA ALA A 5 -12.21 21.42 6.92
C ALA A 5 -10.96 21.53 6.03
N LYS A 6 -9.77 21.82 6.57
CA LYS A 6 -8.54 21.91 5.77
C LYS A 6 -8.10 20.53 5.29
N ILE A 7 -8.18 19.53 6.17
CA ILE A 7 -7.91 18.14 5.81
C ILE A 7 -8.91 17.67 4.76
N LEU A 8 -10.19 17.99 4.95
CA LEU A 8 -11.24 17.66 3.98
C LEU A 8 -11.02 18.32 2.60
N GLU A 9 -10.44 19.51 2.56
CA GLU A 9 -10.16 20.23 1.32
C GLU A 9 -8.98 19.66 0.54
N VAL A 10 -7.86 19.36 1.22
CA VAL A 10 -6.76 18.57 0.64
C VAL A 10 -7.27 17.22 0.14
N GLN A 11 -8.19 16.63 0.90
CA GLN A 11 -8.80 15.38 0.51
C GLN A 11 -9.59 15.53 -0.81
N ARG A 12 -10.47 16.51 -0.88
CA ARG A 12 -11.22 16.77 -2.12
C ARG A 12 -10.31 17.10 -3.30
N ALA A 13 -9.16 17.75 -3.09
CA ALA A 13 -8.23 18.09 -4.15
C ALA A 13 -7.64 16.85 -4.84
N MET A 14 -7.16 15.83 -4.11
CA MET A 14 -6.65 14.63 -4.81
C MET A 14 -7.78 13.82 -5.44
N ALA A 15 -8.93 13.69 -4.79
CA ALA A 15 -10.05 12.96 -5.40
C ALA A 15 -10.51 13.60 -6.72
N ARG A 16 -10.43 14.95 -6.85
CA ARG A 16 -10.61 15.63 -8.15
C ARG A 16 -9.48 15.33 -9.13
N ALA A 17 -8.23 15.32 -8.68
CA ALA A 17 -7.08 15.03 -9.55
C ALA A 17 -7.16 13.63 -10.18
N PHE A 18 -7.77 12.66 -9.49
CA PHE A 18 -7.97 11.30 -9.96
C PHE A 18 -9.38 11.03 -10.53
N ASN A 19 -10.22 12.07 -10.69
CA ASN A 19 -11.60 11.96 -11.17
C ASN A 19 -12.44 10.89 -10.43
N LEU A 20 -12.24 10.73 -9.11
CA LEU A 20 -12.88 9.68 -8.32
C LEU A 20 -14.27 10.12 -7.82
N PRO A 21 -15.30 9.24 -7.88
CA PRO A 21 -16.58 9.48 -7.22
C PRO A 21 -16.37 9.44 -5.69
N PHE A 22 -16.48 10.59 -5.03
CA PHE A 22 -16.00 10.83 -3.66
C PHE A 22 -16.67 9.99 -2.56
N ILE A 23 -15.86 9.39 -1.66
CA ILE A 23 -15.77 9.72 -0.23
C ILE A 23 -14.31 9.50 0.22
N TRP A 24 -13.65 10.53 0.78
CA TRP A 24 -12.31 10.45 1.40
C TRP A 24 -12.39 10.96 2.85
N GLY A 25 -11.76 10.25 3.80
CA GLY A 25 -11.55 10.74 5.17
C GLY A 25 -10.98 9.71 6.14
N THR A 26 -9.88 10.06 6.82
CA THR A 26 -9.33 9.34 7.98
C THR A 26 -9.35 10.20 9.23
N ALA A 27 -10.10 9.82 10.26
CA ALA A 27 -10.07 10.47 11.58
C ALA A 27 -9.61 9.48 12.65
N ALA A 28 -8.63 9.87 13.47
CA ALA A 28 -7.97 8.99 14.42
C ALA A 28 -8.87 8.47 15.56
N GLY A 29 -9.99 9.15 15.84
CA GLY A 29 -10.92 8.84 16.92
C GLY A 29 -12.21 8.09 16.51
N LEU A 30 -12.34 7.69 15.24
CA LEU A 30 -13.46 6.87 14.78
C LEU A 30 -13.10 5.38 14.89
N LYS A 31 -14.05 4.55 15.35
CA LYS A 31 -13.94 3.09 15.22
C LYS A 31 -13.92 2.75 13.73
N GLY A 32 -12.80 2.22 13.24
CA GLY A 32 -12.51 2.12 11.80
C GLY A 32 -12.16 3.51 11.26
N ARG A 33 -10.88 3.74 10.93
CA ARG A 33 -10.38 5.03 10.44
C ARG A 33 -10.89 5.42 9.04
N SER A 34 -11.96 4.82 8.53
CA SER A 34 -12.49 5.10 7.20
C SER A 34 -13.97 5.39 7.30
N LEU A 35 -14.34 6.67 7.19
CA LEU A 35 -15.61 6.99 6.51
C LEU A 35 -15.32 6.89 5.01
N SER A 36 -15.00 5.69 4.54
CA SER A 36 -14.66 5.40 3.14
C SER A 36 -15.47 4.22 2.67
N VAL A 37 -15.75 4.17 1.36
CA VAL A 37 -16.49 3.09 0.71
C VAL A 37 -16.00 1.68 1.07
N ALA A 38 -14.69 1.53 1.36
CA ALA A 38 -14.10 0.28 1.83
C ALA A 38 -14.67 -0.22 3.18
N HIS A 39 -14.87 0.67 4.15
CA HIS A 39 -15.47 0.30 5.44
C HIS A 39 -16.91 -0.18 5.25
N ASP A 40 -17.70 0.56 4.46
CA ASP A 40 -19.10 0.22 4.20
C ASP A 40 -19.24 -1.08 3.39
N ALA A 41 -18.23 -1.41 2.59
CA ALA A 41 -18.12 -2.67 1.84
C ALA A 41 -17.50 -3.83 2.64
N GLY A 42 -17.21 -3.65 3.94
CA GLY A 42 -16.60 -4.69 4.77
C GLY A 42 -15.15 -5.02 4.43
N VAL A 43 -14.48 -4.18 3.62
CA VAL A 43 -13.04 -4.27 3.37
C VAL A 43 -12.33 -3.76 4.63
N PRO A 44 -11.45 -4.56 5.28
CA PRO A 44 -10.74 -4.15 6.47
C PRO A 44 -10.02 -2.80 6.29
N ALA A 45 -9.70 -2.10 7.37
CA ALA A 45 -8.92 -0.86 7.35
C ALA A 45 -7.43 -1.13 7.00
N ILE A 46 -7.21 -1.64 5.79
CA ILE A 46 -5.95 -2.16 5.26
C ILE A 46 -4.86 -1.09 5.22
N TYR A 47 -5.25 0.18 5.06
CA TYR A 47 -4.31 1.29 4.90
C TYR A 47 -3.76 1.86 6.24
N ALA A 48 -4.41 1.64 7.38
CA ALA A 48 -4.00 2.23 8.66
C ALA A 48 -3.68 1.21 9.76
N GLU A 49 -4.35 0.06 9.76
CA GLU A 49 -4.25 -0.91 10.87
C GLU A 49 -3.32 -2.07 10.54
N TYR A 50 -3.39 -2.60 9.31
CA TYR A 50 -2.76 -3.90 9.01
C TYR A 50 -1.56 -3.84 8.06
N LEU A 51 -1.66 -3.14 6.92
CA LEU A 51 -0.57 -3.11 5.92
C LEU A 51 0.27 -1.85 6.01
N GLY A 52 -0.37 -0.67 5.93
CA GLY A 52 0.32 0.61 5.90
C GLY A 52 1.14 0.91 7.16
N ASN A 53 0.63 0.57 8.35
CA ASN A 53 1.39 0.65 9.61
C ASN A 53 2.15 -0.66 9.91
N GLY A 54 1.67 -1.80 9.39
CA GLY A 54 2.27 -3.11 9.64
C GLY A 54 3.72 -3.19 9.18
N VAL A 55 4.02 -2.73 7.95
CA VAL A 55 5.40 -2.74 7.42
C VAL A 55 6.37 -1.92 8.29
N TYR A 56 5.94 -0.79 8.86
CA TYR A 56 6.78 0.02 9.74
C TYR A 56 6.91 -0.61 11.13
N ARG A 57 5.84 -1.19 11.68
CA ARG A 57 5.91 -1.95 12.93
C ARG A 57 6.89 -3.11 12.80
N THR A 58 6.84 -3.84 11.68
CA THR A 58 7.81 -4.91 11.39
C THR A 58 9.23 -4.35 11.28
N GLY A 59 9.43 -3.31 10.46
CA GLY A 59 10.76 -2.78 10.17
C GLY A 59 11.48 -2.10 11.34
N PHE A 60 10.72 -1.49 12.25
CA PHE A 60 11.25 -0.80 13.43
C PHE A 60 11.14 -1.61 14.71
N SER A 61 10.76 -2.90 14.62
CA SER A 61 10.74 -3.79 15.78
C SER A 61 12.13 -3.92 16.40
N THR A 62 12.19 -3.79 17.73
CA THR A 62 13.43 -3.89 18.52
C THR A 62 13.57 -5.23 19.24
N SER A 63 12.58 -6.13 19.13
CA SER A 63 12.62 -7.50 19.64
C SER A 63 12.03 -8.47 18.62
N GLN A 64 12.40 -9.75 18.73
CA GLN A 64 11.88 -10.81 17.87
C GLN A 64 10.36 -10.98 18.04
N GLU A 65 9.86 -10.94 19.27
CA GLU A 65 8.44 -11.05 19.59
C GLU A 65 7.63 -9.91 18.93
N ALA A 66 8.09 -8.65 19.05
CA ALA A 66 7.42 -7.52 18.42
C ALA A 66 7.43 -7.60 16.88
N TYR A 67 8.52 -8.13 16.32
CA TYR A 67 8.61 -8.39 14.88
C TYR A 67 7.58 -9.44 14.45
N GLU A 68 7.48 -10.56 15.16
CA GLU A 68 6.53 -11.65 14.88
C GLU A 68 5.08 -11.18 15.00
N GLU A 69 4.74 -10.45 16.07
CA GLU A 69 3.42 -9.84 16.27
C GLU A 69 3.03 -8.82 15.18
N ALA A 70 4.00 -8.22 14.50
CA ALA A 70 3.76 -7.27 13.42
C ALA A 70 3.72 -7.95 12.04
N VAL A 71 4.65 -8.87 11.77
CA VAL A 71 4.82 -9.47 10.44
C VAL A 71 3.76 -10.52 10.14
N VAL A 72 3.29 -11.30 11.13
CA VAL A 72 2.29 -12.36 10.89
C VAL A 72 0.95 -11.74 10.43
N PRO A 73 0.34 -10.78 11.16
CA PRO A 73 -0.91 -10.16 10.71
C PRO A 73 -0.78 -9.39 9.39
N LEU A 74 0.42 -8.85 9.10
CA LEU A 74 0.73 -8.21 7.82
C LEU A 74 0.55 -9.19 6.66
N PHE A 75 1.10 -10.40 6.78
CA PHE A 75 0.99 -11.44 5.75
C PHE A 75 -0.41 -12.07 5.70
N ASP A 76 -1.08 -12.27 6.84
CA ASP A 76 -2.49 -12.69 6.86
C ASP A 76 -3.38 -11.72 6.04
N THR A 77 -3.06 -10.43 6.10
CA THR A 77 -3.78 -9.39 5.34
C THR A 77 -3.44 -9.42 3.85
N LEU A 78 -2.17 -9.69 3.48
CA LEU A 78 -1.77 -9.86 2.08
C LEU A 78 -2.43 -11.10 1.47
N ASP A 79 -2.52 -12.20 2.21
CA ASP A 79 -3.20 -13.42 1.78
C ASP A 79 -4.70 -13.19 1.59
N TRP A 80 -5.35 -12.48 2.53
CA TRP A 80 -6.75 -12.08 2.38
C TRP A 80 -6.97 -11.19 1.15
N LEU A 81 -6.09 -10.22 0.90
CA LEU A 81 -6.16 -9.34 -0.27
C LEU A 81 -5.99 -10.10 -1.58
N GLU A 82 -5.07 -11.07 -1.61
CA GLU A 82 -4.84 -11.92 -2.78
C GLU A 82 -6.11 -12.70 -3.14
N GLU A 83 -6.79 -13.26 -2.15
CA GLU A 83 -8.07 -13.95 -2.34
C GLU A 83 -9.17 -12.96 -2.77
N HIS A 84 -9.30 -11.83 -2.08
CA HIS A 84 -10.32 -10.81 -2.35
C HIS A 84 -10.21 -10.22 -3.77
N LEU A 85 -8.99 -10.07 -4.29
CA LEU A 85 -8.70 -9.56 -5.63
C LEU A 85 -8.68 -10.66 -6.70
N SER A 86 -9.00 -11.90 -6.38
CA SER A 86 -9.05 -13.00 -7.35
C SER A 86 -10.26 -12.94 -8.29
N ASP A 87 -11.37 -12.40 -7.81
CA ASP A 87 -12.66 -12.28 -8.50
C ASP A 87 -13.14 -10.83 -8.62
N ARG A 88 -12.42 -9.87 -8.04
CA ARG A 88 -12.74 -8.43 -8.07
C ARG A 88 -11.61 -7.64 -8.70
N ARG A 89 -11.91 -6.74 -9.62
CA ARG A 89 -10.88 -5.89 -10.22
C ARG A 89 -10.23 -4.96 -9.20
N TYR A 90 -11.04 -4.32 -8.36
CA TYR A 90 -10.64 -3.34 -7.34
C TYR A 90 -11.10 -3.77 -5.95
N LEU A 91 -10.69 -3.02 -4.91
CA LEU A 91 -11.06 -3.35 -3.53
C LEU A 91 -12.56 -3.25 -3.27
N VAL A 92 -13.26 -2.32 -3.93
CA VAL A 92 -14.67 -2.02 -3.65
C VAL A 92 -15.47 -1.90 -4.94
N GLY A 93 -16.35 -2.87 -5.18
CA GLY A 93 -17.19 -2.91 -6.39
C GLY A 93 -16.36 -2.94 -7.67
N ASP A 94 -16.89 -2.33 -8.73
CA ASP A 94 -16.33 -2.41 -10.09
C ASP A 94 -15.61 -1.12 -10.52
N THR A 95 -15.39 -0.18 -9.59
CA THR A 95 -14.79 1.13 -9.89
C THR A 95 -13.62 1.44 -8.97
N LEU A 96 -12.62 2.15 -9.48
CA LEU A 96 -11.52 2.66 -8.67
C LEU A 96 -12.04 3.54 -7.54
N THR A 97 -11.52 3.30 -6.34
CA THR A 97 -11.82 4.09 -5.16
C THR A 97 -10.54 4.61 -4.51
N GLU A 98 -10.72 5.47 -3.52
CA GLU A 98 -9.64 5.97 -2.68
C GLU A 98 -8.90 4.86 -1.91
N ALA A 99 -9.58 3.75 -1.61
CA ALA A 99 -8.97 2.60 -0.95
C ALA A 99 -7.85 1.99 -1.80
N ASP A 100 -8.07 1.93 -3.13
CA ASP A 100 -7.11 1.35 -4.06
C ASP A 100 -5.82 2.15 -4.10
N TRP A 101 -5.92 3.48 -4.18
CA TRP A 101 -4.76 4.37 -4.19
C TRP A 101 -3.99 4.36 -2.89
N ARG A 102 -4.68 4.25 -1.75
CA ARG A 102 -4.01 4.09 -0.45
C ARG A 102 -3.21 2.79 -0.39
N LEU A 103 -3.82 1.67 -0.81
CA LEU A 103 -3.14 0.39 -0.84
C LEU A 103 -1.95 0.41 -1.81
N PHE A 104 -2.15 0.95 -3.02
CA PHE A 104 -1.14 1.06 -4.06
C PHE A 104 0.18 1.66 -3.55
N THR A 105 0.11 2.77 -2.81
CA THR A 105 1.32 3.41 -2.29
C THR A 105 2.15 2.50 -1.36
N THR A 106 1.51 1.57 -0.66
CA THR A 106 2.22 0.58 0.15
C THR A 106 2.77 -0.53 -0.74
N LEU A 107 1.93 -1.10 -1.62
CA LEU A 107 2.31 -2.24 -2.44
C LEU A 107 3.45 -1.94 -3.43
N VAL A 108 3.42 -0.78 -4.09
CA VAL A 108 4.48 -0.40 -5.05
C VAL A 108 5.87 -0.27 -4.41
N ARG A 109 5.93 -0.11 -3.08
CA ARG A 109 7.17 -0.04 -2.29
C ARG A 109 7.56 -1.37 -1.65
N PHE A 110 6.69 -2.38 -1.72
CA PHE A 110 6.84 -3.61 -0.94
C PHE A 110 8.11 -4.37 -1.32
N ASP A 111 8.24 -4.79 -2.57
CA ASP A 111 9.42 -5.52 -3.03
C ASP A 111 10.69 -4.65 -3.08
N PRO A 112 10.65 -3.38 -3.52
CA PRO A 112 11.84 -2.53 -3.55
C PRO A 112 12.42 -2.16 -2.19
N VAL A 113 11.61 -2.16 -1.14
CA VAL A 113 12.01 -1.68 0.19
C VAL A 113 11.61 -2.66 1.28
N TYR A 114 10.31 -2.90 1.48
CA TYR A 114 9.82 -3.53 2.71
C TYR A 114 10.28 -4.98 2.87
N VAL A 115 10.38 -5.74 1.77
CA VAL A 115 10.92 -7.11 1.80
C VAL A 115 12.32 -7.14 2.42
N GLY A 116 13.23 -6.28 1.96
CA GLY A 116 14.60 -6.24 2.46
C GLY A 116 14.74 -5.38 3.72
N HIS A 117 14.51 -4.08 3.57
CA HIS A 117 14.78 -3.06 4.59
C HIS A 117 13.99 -3.30 5.89
N PHE A 118 12.71 -3.63 5.76
CA PHE A 118 11.82 -3.88 6.89
C PHE A 118 11.65 -5.36 7.22
N LYS A 119 12.37 -6.26 6.54
CA LYS A 119 12.30 -7.72 6.75
C LYS A 119 10.89 -8.29 6.56
N CYS A 120 10.03 -7.64 5.75
CA CYS A 120 8.72 -8.18 5.39
C CYS A 120 8.87 -9.27 4.31
N ASN A 121 9.54 -10.38 4.64
CA ASN A 121 10.10 -11.30 3.66
C ASN A 121 9.57 -12.75 3.75
N LEU A 122 8.39 -12.98 4.33
CA LEU A 122 7.75 -14.31 4.24
C LEU A 122 7.42 -14.68 2.79
N LYS A 123 7.07 -13.67 1.98
CA LYS A 123 6.79 -13.78 0.54
C LYS A 123 6.97 -12.41 -0.13
N ARG A 124 7.40 -12.37 -1.40
CA ARG A 124 7.46 -11.12 -2.18
C ARG A 124 6.08 -10.81 -2.74
N LEU A 125 5.81 -9.54 -3.01
CA LEU A 125 4.59 -9.11 -3.67
C LEU A 125 4.44 -9.73 -5.06
N ILE A 126 5.52 -9.86 -5.83
CA ILE A 126 5.48 -10.50 -7.16
C ILE A 126 5.07 -11.98 -7.11
N ASP A 127 5.19 -12.64 -5.96
CA ASP A 127 4.77 -14.03 -5.76
C ASP A 127 3.25 -14.15 -5.47
N TYR A 128 2.53 -13.03 -5.41
CA TYR A 128 1.07 -12.93 -5.30
C TYR A 128 0.47 -12.52 -6.66
N PRO A 129 -0.06 -13.45 -7.47
CA PRO A 129 -0.46 -13.16 -8.83
C PRO A 129 -1.55 -12.08 -8.94
N ASN A 130 -2.56 -12.08 -8.07
CA ASN A 130 -3.62 -11.07 -8.12
C ASN A 130 -3.12 -9.70 -7.65
N LEU A 131 -2.35 -9.63 -6.56
CA LEU A 131 -1.75 -8.39 -6.08
C LEU A 131 -0.72 -7.80 -7.04
N ALA A 132 0.14 -8.62 -7.64
CA ALA A 132 1.12 -8.19 -8.64
C ALA A 132 0.43 -7.65 -9.90
N ALA A 133 -0.63 -8.34 -10.38
CA ALA A 133 -1.47 -7.83 -11.45
C ALA A 133 -2.20 -6.53 -11.06
N TYR A 134 -2.69 -6.43 -9.82
CA TYR A 134 -3.40 -5.26 -9.32
C TYR A 134 -2.50 -4.02 -9.25
N VAL A 135 -1.27 -4.15 -8.76
CA VAL A 135 -0.31 -3.04 -8.78
C VAL A 135 0.02 -2.59 -10.20
N ARG A 136 0.19 -3.53 -11.14
CA ARG A 136 0.43 -3.20 -12.56
C ARG A 136 -0.75 -2.47 -13.20
N ASP A 137 -1.99 -2.91 -12.94
CA ASP A 137 -3.23 -2.24 -13.39
C ASP A 137 -3.26 -0.78 -12.90
N LEU A 138 -3.02 -0.55 -11.60
CA LEU A 138 -3.00 0.80 -11.03
C LEU A 138 -1.81 1.65 -11.52
N TYR A 139 -0.64 1.07 -11.68
CA TYR A 139 0.56 1.75 -12.19
C TYR A 139 0.36 2.25 -13.62
N GLN A 140 -0.35 1.48 -14.44
CA GLN A 140 -0.63 1.78 -15.85
C GLN A 140 -1.82 2.73 -16.05
N HIS A 141 -2.50 3.14 -14.98
CA HIS A 141 -3.51 4.17 -15.06
C HIS A 141 -2.87 5.51 -15.52
N PRO A 142 -3.50 6.26 -16.44
CA PRO A 142 -2.94 7.52 -16.95
C PRO A 142 -2.51 8.47 -15.83
N GLY A 143 -1.28 8.97 -15.91
CA GLY A 143 -0.72 9.93 -14.95
C GLY A 143 -0.09 9.30 -13.69
N VAL A 144 -0.19 7.98 -13.48
CA VAL A 144 0.30 7.35 -12.24
C VAL A 144 1.79 7.01 -12.32
N ALA A 145 2.25 6.46 -13.44
CA ALA A 145 3.65 6.08 -13.62
C ALA A 145 4.62 7.26 -13.38
N GLU A 146 4.24 8.48 -13.79
CA GLU A 146 5.04 9.70 -13.60
C GLU A 146 5.16 10.12 -12.12
N THR A 147 4.39 9.52 -11.22
CA THR A 147 4.43 9.81 -9.78
C THR A 147 5.33 8.84 -8.98
N VAL A 148 5.80 7.76 -9.61
CA VAL A 148 6.52 6.67 -8.93
C VAL A 148 8.00 6.70 -9.29
N PHE A 149 8.80 7.24 -8.37
CA PHE A 149 10.26 7.30 -8.51
C PHE A 149 10.93 6.25 -7.60
N ILE A 150 11.11 5.03 -8.11
CA ILE A 150 11.65 3.90 -7.32
C ILE A 150 13.04 4.21 -6.75
N ASP A 151 13.91 4.89 -7.50
CA ASP A 151 15.24 5.26 -7.01
C ASP A 151 15.18 6.21 -5.81
N HIS A 152 14.27 7.20 -5.85
CA HIS A 152 14.07 8.13 -4.73
C HIS A 152 13.48 7.42 -3.52
N ILE A 153 12.54 6.50 -3.74
CA ILE A 153 11.97 5.64 -2.69
C ILE A 153 13.10 4.86 -2.02
N LYS A 154 13.90 4.11 -2.78
CA LYS A 154 14.99 3.30 -2.23
C LYS A 154 16.04 4.16 -1.51
N LEU A 155 16.47 5.26 -2.12
CA LEU A 155 17.43 6.18 -1.51
C LEU A 155 16.94 6.70 -0.16
N HIS A 156 15.67 7.09 -0.06
CA HIS A 156 15.10 7.57 1.18
C HIS A 156 15.15 6.50 2.29
N TYR A 157 14.59 5.30 2.06
CA TYR A 157 14.50 4.28 3.11
C TYR A 157 15.88 3.74 3.52
N TYR A 158 16.70 3.35 2.54
CA TYR A 158 17.99 2.74 2.82
C TYR A 158 19.04 3.75 3.31
N GLY A 159 18.93 5.02 2.91
CA GLY A 159 19.87 6.08 3.28
C GLY A 159 19.50 6.87 4.54
N SER A 160 18.21 6.96 4.91
CA SER A 160 17.77 7.82 6.04
C SER A 160 17.55 7.05 7.35
N HIS A 161 17.44 5.72 7.32
CA HIS A 161 17.15 4.89 8.48
C HIS A 161 18.43 4.23 9.04
N GLU A 162 19.35 5.02 9.60
CA GLU A 162 20.63 4.53 10.15
C GLU A 162 20.44 3.45 11.24
N SER A 163 19.34 3.51 12.00
CA SER A 163 19.01 2.50 13.01
C SER A 163 18.70 1.12 12.43
N VAL A 164 18.27 1.06 11.16
CA VAL A 164 17.93 -0.18 10.45
C VAL A 164 19.05 -0.59 9.49
N ASN A 165 19.64 0.38 8.78
CA ASN A 165 20.74 0.19 7.84
C ASN A 165 21.89 1.17 8.11
N PRO A 166 22.80 0.85 9.05
CA PRO A 166 23.91 1.75 9.42
C PRO A 166 24.88 2.05 8.27
N THR A 167 24.94 1.16 7.27
CA THR A 167 25.86 1.32 6.12
C THR A 167 25.36 2.33 5.09
N GLY A 168 24.07 2.65 5.09
CA GLY A 168 23.43 3.49 4.07
C GLY A 168 23.44 2.88 2.65
N ILE A 169 23.91 1.64 2.49
CA ILE A 169 23.99 0.99 1.17
C ILE A 169 22.57 0.76 0.65
N VAL A 170 22.32 1.26 -0.58
CA VAL A 170 21.06 1.06 -1.30
C VAL A 170 21.20 -0.16 -2.21
N PRO A 171 20.35 -1.19 -2.09
CA PRO A 171 20.44 -2.37 -2.95
C PRO A 171 20.14 -2.00 -4.41
N LEU A 172 20.76 -2.70 -5.36
CA LEU A 172 20.48 -2.52 -6.79
C LEU A 172 19.14 -3.13 -7.19
N GLY A 173 18.82 -4.33 -6.67
CA GLY A 173 17.55 -4.99 -6.92
C GLY A 173 16.39 -4.46 -6.07
N PRO A 174 15.20 -5.05 -6.23
CA PRO A 174 14.80 -5.93 -7.35
C PRO A 174 14.61 -5.13 -8.64
N THR A 175 14.78 -5.78 -9.79
CA THR A 175 14.33 -5.25 -11.09
C THR A 175 12.89 -5.69 -11.29
N ILE A 176 11.97 -4.73 -11.38
CA ILE A 176 10.53 -4.99 -11.56
C ILE A 176 10.06 -4.11 -12.72
N ASP A 177 9.40 -4.73 -13.70
CA ASP A 177 8.72 -4.02 -14.77
C ASP A 177 7.23 -3.90 -14.44
N PHE A 178 6.83 -2.72 -13.94
CA PHE A 178 5.42 -2.43 -13.66
C PHE A 178 4.58 -2.17 -14.92
N THR A 179 5.20 -2.12 -16.10
CA THR A 179 4.53 -1.89 -17.40
C THR A 179 4.10 -3.17 -18.10
N GLU A 180 4.49 -4.34 -17.58
CA GLU A 180 4.03 -5.62 -18.12
C GLU A 180 2.49 -5.73 -18.10
N PRO A 181 1.87 -6.42 -19.07
CA PRO A 181 0.43 -6.63 -19.08
C PRO A 181 -0.10 -7.23 -17.76
N HIS A 182 -1.09 -6.59 -17.16
CA HIS A 182 -1.66 -7.04 -15.88
C HIS A 182 -2.71 -8.15 -16.03
N HIS A 183 -3.30 -8.31 -17.23
CA HIS A 183 -4.33 -9.32 -17.53
C HIS A 183 -5.58 -9.29 -16.62
N ARG A 184 -5.83 -8.19 -15.90
CA ARG A 184 -7.09 -7.98 -15.17
C ARG A 184 -8.17 -7.55 -16.16
N ALA A 185 -9.40 -8.01 -15.93
CA ALA A 185 -10.55 -7.67 -16.78
C ALA A 185 -10.75 -6.14 -16.85
N PRO A 186 -11.25 -5.60 -17.98
CA PRO A 186 -11.59 -4.19 -18.12
C PRO A 186 -12.79 -3.76 -17.26
#